data_AF-A0A3B3YVV0-F1
#
_entry.id   AF-A0A3B3YVV0-F1
#
_cell.length_a   1.000
_cell.length_b   1.000
_cell.length_c   1.000
_cell.angle_alpha   90.00
_cell.angle_beta   90.00
_cell.angle_gamma   90.00
#
_symmetry.space_group_name_H-M   'P 1'
#
loop_
_entity.id
_entity.type
_entity.pdbx_description
1 polymer ?
#
loop_
_entity_poly.entity_id
_entity_poly.type
_entity_poly.pdbx_seq_one_letter_code
_entity_poly.pdbx_strand_id
1 'polypeptide(L)'
;CFRSVSQHALGGVVEVNEGAESVLLPCIYSGTPPEDPFLIWTRSDLSPNSVHLRRENGDDLKNQNQRFRGRTSMNPDALDTGNFSLTLRKPEQDDGGNYSCSISDGREERNLKHIHLKVKAALIISINKCYIHVSVVCVKILAFMGPLKP
;
A
#
# COMPACT_ATOMS: atom_id res chain seq x y z
N CYS A 1 17.06 -29.88 17.99
CA CYS A 1 17.23 -29.86 16.52
C CYS A 1 17.12 -28.43 16.01
N PHE A 2 18.25 -27.79 15.74
CA PHE A 2 18.29 -26.50 15.06
C PHE A 2 17.77 -26.71 13.63
N ARG A 3 16.63 -26.12 13.28
CA ARG A 3 16.25 -25.99 11.87
C ARG A 3 16.97 -24.76 11.33
N SER A 4 18.04 -25.01 10.58
CA SER A 4 18.60 -24.01 9.67
C SER A 4 17.54 -23.62 8.65
N VAL A 5 17.43 -22.33 8.34
CA VAL A 5 16.93 -21.91 7.03
C VAL A 5 18.04 -21.06 6.40
N SER A 6 18.64 -21.65 5.38
CA SER A 6 19.63 -21.03 4.50
C SER A 6 18.93 -20.01 3.61
N GLN A 7 19.61 -18.89 3.39
CA GLN A 7 19.15 -17.66 2.78
C GLN A 7 18.86 -17.83 1.27
N HIS A 8 17.95 -16.99 0.74
CA HIS A 8 18.01 -16.31 -0.56
C HIS A 8 16.68 -15.54 -0.80
N ALA A 9 16.68 -14.21 -0.60
CA ALA A 9 15.94 -13.18 -1.35
C ALA A 9 15.92 -11.86 -0.56
N LEU A 10 16.46 -10.80 -1.16
CA LEU A 10 16.60 -9.42 -0.65
C LEU A 10 15.27 -8.64 -0.46
N GLY A 11 14.14 -9.32 -0.29
CA GLY A 11 12.82 -8.71 -0.17
C GLY A 11 12.15 -9.04 1.17
N GLY A 12 11.79 -8.02 1.95
CA GLY A 12 10.99 -8.21 3.16
C GLY A 12 9.53 -8.50 2.80
N VAL A 13 8.86 -9.38 3.55
CA VAL A 13 7.39 -9.56 3.46
C VAL A 13 6.76 -8.89 4.66
N VAL A 14 5.77 -8.01 4.42
CA VAL A 14 4.95 -7.39 5.47
C VAL A 14 3.52 -7.84 5.28
N GLU A 15 2.90 -8.35 6.34
CA GLU A 15 1.51 -8.81 6.31
C GLU A 15 0.66 -7.94 7.24
N VAL A 16 -0.51 -7.54 6.76
CA VAL A 16 -1.51 -6.80 7.54
C VAL A 16 -2.89 -7.33 7.22
N ASN A 17 -3.80 -7.30 8.20
CA ASN A 17 -5.19 -7.66 7.97
C ASN A 17 -5.96 -6.43 7.47
N GLU A 18 -6.90 -6.65 6.55
CA GLU A 18 -7.86 -5.65 6.12
C GLU A 18 -8.62 -5.08 7.34
N GLY A 19 -8.87 -3.77 7.32
CA GLY A 19 -9.47 -3.06 8.44
C GLY A 19 -8.48 -2.58 9.52
N ALA A 20 -7.17 -2.87 9.37
CA ALA A 20 -6.16 -2.23 10.21
C ALA A 20 -6.14 -0.70 10.02
N GLU A 21 -5.81 0.05 11.07
CA GLU A 21 -5.72 1.51 10.99
C GLU A 21 -4.54 1.96 10.12
N SER A 22 -3.42 1.23 10.19
CA SER A 22 -2.24 1.47 9.38
C SER A 22 -1.31 0.26 9.31
N VAL A 23 -0.36 0.30 8.38
CA VAL A 23 0.78 -0.62 8.26
C VAL A 23 2.06 0.19 8.06
N LEU A 24 3.15 -0.26 8.69
CA LEU A 24 4.48 0.31 8.53
C LEU A 24 5.31 -0.55 7.57
N LEU A 25 5.83 0.05 6.51
CA LEU A 25 6.79 -0.56 5.60
C LEU A 25 8.21 -0.16 6.04
N PRO A 26 9.00 -1.06 6.65
CA PRO A 26 10.25 -0.68 7.30
C PRO A 26 11.39 -0.51 6.31
N CYS A 27 12.00 0.67 6.26
CA CYS A 27 13.22 0.96 5.50
C CYS A 27 14.17 1.78 6.37
N ILE A 28 15.31 1.20 6.75
CA ILE A 28 16.32 1.86 7.58
C ILE A 28 17.60 1.96 6.76
N TYR A 29 18.16 3.17 6.71
CA TYR A 29 19.38 3.48 5.99
C TYR A 29 20.44 3.98 6.96
N SER A 30 21.63 3.39 6.89
CA SER A 30 22.79 3.75 7.73
C SER A 30 23.99 4.22 6.91
N GLY A 31 23.82 4.42 5.61
CA GLY A 31 24.87 4.96 4.74
C GLY A 31 24.87 6.48 4.73
N THR A 32 25.85 7.06 4.03
CA THR A 32 25.91 8.50 3.81
C THR A 32 24.99 8.90 2.66
N PRO A 33 23.97 9.75 2.90
CA PRO A 33 23.15 10.32 1.82
C PRO A 33 24.01 11.10 0.82
N PRO A 34 23.63 11.15 -0.47
CA PRO A 34 24.25 12.07 -1.43
C PRO A 34 23.93 13.54 -1.09
N GLU A 35 24.51 14.48 -1.84
CA GLU A 35 24.17 15.90 -1.76
C GLU A 35 22.77 16.15 -2.34
N ASP A 36 21.94 16.93 -1.63
CA ASP A 36 20.52 17.18 -1.95
C ASP A 36 19.68 15.90 -2.19
N PRO A 37 19.61 14.99 -1.20
CA PRO A 37 18.93 13.73 -1.36
C PRO A 37 17.40 13.90 -1.29
N PHE A 38 16.69 13.07 -2.05
CA PHE A 38 15.30 12.78 -1.84
C PHE A 38 15.05 11.28 -1.70
N LEU A 39 14.08 10.97 -0.85
CA LEU A 39 13.61 9.63 -0.56
C LEU A 39 12.34 9.38 -1.34
N ILE A 40 12.28 8.25 -2.03
CA ILE A 40 11.11 7.86 -2.81
C ILE A 40 10.68 6.44 -2.48
N TRP A 41 9.37 6.29 -2.28
CA TRP A 41 8.68 5.01 -2.31
C TRP A 41 7.96 4.86 -3.63
N THR A 42 8.17 3.72 -4.29
CA THR A 42 7.51 3.39 -5.57
C THR A 42 6.84 2.02 -5.52
N ARG A 43 5.87 1.82 -6.42
CA ARG A 43 5.24 0.54 -6.74
C ARG A 43 5.29 0.31 -8.24
N SER A 44 6.00 -0.72 -8.66
CA SER A 44 6.30 -0.97 -10.08
C SER A 44 5.09 -1.36 -10.93
N ASP A 45 4.00 -1.83 -10.31
CA ASP A 45 2.76 -2.24 -10.97
C ASP A 45 1.76 -1.09 -11.21
N LEU A 46 2.11 0.14 -10.81
CA LEU A 46 1.23 1.30 -10.91
C LEU A 46 1.74 2.35 -11.92
N SER A 47 0.80 3.07 -12.52
CA SER A 47 1.07 4.29 -13.31
C SER A 47 0.15 5.42 -12.84
N PRO A 48 0.69 6.52 -12.28
CA PRO A 48 2.10 6.73 -11.92
C PRO A 48 2.55 5.77 -10.80
N ASN A 49 3.85 5.44 -10.75
CA ASN A 49 4.40 4.48 -9.79
C ASN A 49 4.76 5.08 -8.42
N SER A 50 4.72 6.42 -8.29
CA SER A 50 5.10 7.12 -7.06
C SER A 50 4.07 6.92 -5.94
N VAL A 51 4.54 6.42 -4.80
CA VAL A 51 3.75 6.20 -3.58
C VAL A 51 3.90 7.37 -2.61
N HIS A 52 5.14 7.82 -2.39
CA HIS A 52 5.46 8.96 -1.53
C HIS A 52 6.87 9.45 -1.85
N LEU A 53 7.07 10.76 -1.89
CA LEU A 53 8.39 11.36 -2.10
C LEU A 53 8.61 12.40 -1.00
N ARG A 54 9.77 12.31 -0.34
CA ARG A 54 10.21 13.24 0.70
C ARG A 54 11.56 13.86 0.35
N ARG A 55 11.65 15.18 0.50
CA ARG A 55 12.87 15.99 0.41
C ARG A 55 13.22 16.56 1.78
N GLU A 56 14.36 17.22 1.88
CA GLU A 56 14.77 17.97 3.08
C GLU A 56 13.69 18.96 3.54
N ASN A 57 13.10 19.71 2.60
CA ASN A 57 12.07 20.70 2.87
C ASN A 57 10.65 20.12 3.06
N GLY A 58 10.49 18.79 3.13
CA GLY A 58 9.21 18.12 3.33
C GLY A 58 8.74 17.26 2.14
N ASP A 59 7.46 16.92 2.14
CA ASP A 59 6.88 15.97 1.18
C ASP A 59 6.58 16.64 -0.19
N ASP A 60 6.97 15.98 -1.28
CA ASP A 60 6.71 16.41 -2.66
C ASP A 60 5.72 15.46 -3.34
N LEU A 61 4.43 15.67 -3.05
CA LEU A 61 3.36 14.74 -3.45
C LEU A 61 2.70 15.07 -4.80
N LYS A 62 3.30 15.96 -5.61
CA LYS A 62 2.70 16.43 -6.88
C LYS A 62 2.39 15.28 -7.85
N ASN A 63 3.31 14.33 -7.94
CA ASN A 63 3.22 13.16 -8.84
C ASN A 63 2.77 11.88 -8.12
N GLN A 64 2.29 12.00 -6.87
CA GLN A 64 1.83 10.85 -6.10
C GLN A 64 0.62 10.18 -6.77
N ASN A 65 0.65 8.85 -6.86
CA ASN A 65 -0.49 8.08 -7.33
C ASN A 65 -1.73 8.37 -6.46
N GLN A 66 -2.87 8.59 -7.11
CA GLN A 66 -4.10 8.99 -6.45
C GLN A 66 -4.55 8.03 -5.34
N ARG A 67 -4.22 6.73 -5.46
CA ARG A 67 -4.52 5.70 -4.45
C ARG A 67 -3.89 5.97 -3.09
N PHE A 68 -2.80 6.75 -3.02
CA PHE A 68 -2.05 7.02 -1.79
C PHE A 68 -2.29 8.42 -1.20
N ARG A 69 -3.07 9.27 -1.87
CA ARG A 69 -3.31 10.65 -1.42
C ARG A 69 -3.96 10.67 -0.04
N GLY A 70 -3.33 11.37 0.89
CA GLY A 70 -3.79 11.49 2.28
C GLY A 70 -3.69 10.19 3.09
N ARG A 71 -3.09 9.13 2.54
CA ARG A 71 -2.96 7.82 3.17
C ARG A 71 -1.53 7.48 3.56
N THR A 72 -0.54 8.19 3.03
CA THR A 72 0.88 7.91 3.33
C THR A 72 1.52 9.03 4.15
N SER A 73 2.46 8.64 5.01
CA SER A 73 3.31 9.57 5.77
C SER A 73 4.65 8.94 6.10
N MET A 74 5.68 9.77 6.23
CA MET A 74 7.04 9.37 6.62
C MET A 74 7.50 10.18 7.84
N ASN A 75 8.63 9.79 8.43
CA ASN A 75 9.25 10.60 9.49
C ASN A 75 9.64 11.98 8.92
N PRO A 76 9.25 13.11 9.56
CA PRO A 76 9.72 14.43 9.18
C PRO A 76 11.26 14.51 9.10
N ASP A 77 11.93 13.84 10.02
CA ASP A 77 13.39 13.89 10.10
C ASP A 77 14.02 12.65 9.43
N ALA A 78 13.34 12.07 8.42
CA ALA A 78 13.76 10.81 7.79
C ALA A 78 15.20 10.87 7.28
N LEU A 79 15.57 11.95 6.57
CA LEU A 79 16.91 12.12 5.98
C LEU A 79 18.01 12.27 7.05
N ASP A 80 17.70 12.89 8.18
CA ASP A 80 18.64 13.06 9.31
C ASP A 80 18.78 11.78 10.14
N THR A 81 17.66 11.06 10.33
CA THR A 81 17.60 9.87 11.19
C THR A 81 17.91 8.56 10.47
N GLY A 82 17.89 8.56 9.13
CA GLY A 82 17.98 7.35 8.32
C GLY A 82 16.74 6.44 8.40
N ASN A 83 15.67 6.88 9.08
CA ASN A 83 14.42 6.12 9.15
C ASN A 83 13.51 6.50 7.99
N PHE A 84 13.62 5.72 6.91
CA PHE A 84 12.92 5.90 5.64
C PHE A 84 11.62 5.10 5.57
N SER A 85 11.11 4.65 6.70
CA SER A 85 9.91 3.82 6.76
C SER A 85 8.66 4.59 6.31
N LEU A 86 7.78 3.91 5.60
CA LEU A 86 6.51 4.47 5.11
C LEU A 86 5.35 3.94 5.96
N THR A 87 4.54 4.84 6.50
CA THR A 87 3.25 4.47 7.08
C THR A 87 2.17 4.60 6.02
N LEU A 88 1.43 3.51 5.76
CA LEU A 88 0.23 3.50 4.93
C LEU A 88 -1.01 3.33 5.82
N ARG A 89 -1.95 4.28 5.76
CA ARG A 89 -3.17 4.31 6.54
C ARG A 89 -4.31 3.59 5.83
N LYS A 90 -5.12 2.88 6.61
CA LYS A 90 -6.30 2.12 6.16
C LYS A 90 -5.97 1.20 4.97
N PRO A 91 -5.00 0.29 5.07
CA PRO A 91 -4.63 -0.59 3.96
C PRO A 91 -5.83 -1.42 3.46
N GLU A 92 -5.98 -1.46 2.14
CA GLU A 92 -7.00 -2.18 1.39
C GLU A 92 -6.36 -3.35 0.63
N GLN A 93 -7.16 -4.33 0.20
CA GLN A 93 -6.64 -5.51 -0.50
C GLN A 93 -5.78 -5.15 -1.73
N ASP A 94 -6.20 -4.13 -2.48
CA ASP A 94 -5.52 -3.64 -3.69
C ASP A 94 -4.22 -2.87 -3.39
N ASP A 95 -3.98 -2.52 -2.12
CA ASP A 95 -2.68 -1.98 -1.70
C ASP A 95 -1.60 -3.05 -1.60
N GLY A 96 -1.96 -4.34 -1.64
CA GLY A 96 -0.99 -5.43 -1.75
C GLY A 96 -0.14 -5.28 -3.02
N GLY A 97 1.16 -5.53 -2.91
CA GLY A 97 2.08 -5.35 -4.03
C GLY A 97 3.55 -5.23 -3.63
N ASN A 98 4.40 -4.98 -4.63
CA ASN A 98 5.84 -4.79 -4.46
C ASN A 98 6.16 -3.31 -4.34
N TYR A 99 6.62 -2.91 -3.16
CA TYR A 99 7.06 -1.56 -2.84
C TYR A 99 8.59 -1.50 -2.84
N SER A 100 9.13 -0.41 -3.34
CA SER A 100 10.57 -0.13 -3.35
C SER A 100 10.85 1.17 -2.59
N CYS A 101 11.82 1.11 -1.69
CA CYS A 101 12.39 2.26 -0.99
C CYS A 101 13.72 2.62 -1.64
N SER A 102 13.86 3.86 -2.12
CA SER A 102 15.07 4.34 -2.77
C SER A 102 15.48 5.73 -2.27
N ILE A 103 16.78 6.01 -2.31
CA ILE A 103 17.33 7.35 -2.12
C ILE A 103 17.99 7.81 -3.43
N SER A 104 17.80 9.07 -3.82
CA SER A 104 18.35 9.63 -5.05
C SER A 104 18.69 11.11 -4.89
N ASP A 105 19.64 11.59 -5.69
CA ASP A 105 19.98 13.01 -5.88
C ASP A 105 19.54 13.53 -7.27
N GLY A 106 18.75 12.72 -8.00
CA GLY A 106 18.33 12.99 -9.37
C GLY A 106 19.35 12.59 -10.45
N ARG A 107 20.56 12.17 -10.08
CA ARG A 107 21.58 11.62 -10.98
C ARG A 107 21.69 10.11 -10.83
N GLU A 108 21.81 9.65 -9.59
CA GLU A 108 21.85 8.24 -9.23
C GLU A 108 20.65 7.90 -8.33
N GLU A 109 20.03 6.75 -8.54
CA GLU A 109 19.05 6.19 -7.61
C GLU A 109 19.60 4.90 -7.01
N ARG A 110 19.65 4.85 -5.68
CA ARG A 110 20.03 3.65 -4.93
C ARG A 110 18.79 3.04 -4.33
N ASN A 111 18.44 1.84 -4.80
CA ASN A 111 17.41 1.04 -4.18
C ASN A 111 17.93 0.45 -2.87
N LEU A 112 17.23 0.75 -1.77
CA LEU A 112 17.62 0.37 -0.42
C LEU A 112 16.88 -0.89 0.03
N LYS A 113 15.61 -1.03 -0.36
CA LYS A 113 14.80 -2.16 0.07
C LYS A 113 13.62 -2.43 -0.85
N HIS A 114 13.35 -3.72 -1.06
CA HIS A 114 12.13 -4.22 -1.66
C HIS A 114 11.24 -4.83 -0.58
N ILE A 115 9.95 -4.49 -0.59
CA ILE A 115 8.97 -5.00 0.35
C ILE A 115 7.74 -5.50 -0.39
N HIS A 116 7.36 -6.74 -0.15
CA HIS A 116 6.11 -7.28 -0.61
C HIS A 116 5.05 -7.14 0.49
N LEU A 117 4.09 -6.23 0.30
CA LEU A 117 2.96 -6.03 1.20
C LEU A 117 1.85 -7.02 0.84
N LYS A 118 1.40 -7.79 1.83
CA LYS A 118 0.22 -8.65 1.73
C LYS A 118 -0.87 -8.14 2.65
N VAL A 119 -2.01 -7.76 2.07
CA VAL A 119 -3.21 -7.40 2.82
C VAL A 119 -4.15 -8.60 2.83
N LYS A 120 -4.33 -9.22 3.99
CA LYS A 120 -5.19 -10.38 4.18
C LYS A 120 -6.63 -9.91 4.33
N ALA A 121 -7.51 -10.44 3.48
CA ALA A 121 -8.95 -10.17 3.60
C ALA A 121 -9.43 -10.52 5.01
N ALA A 122 -10.24 -9.63 5.59
CA ALA A 122 -10.88 -9.94 6.85
C ALA A 122 -11.92 -11.04 6.57
N LEU A 123 -11.84 -12.16 7.30
CA LEU A 123 -12.87 -13.20 7.28
C LEU A 123 -14.12 -12.73 8.03
N ILE A 124 -14.66 -11.56 7.68
CA ILE A 124 -16.03 -11.22 8.03
C ILE A 124 -16.86 -11.90 6.95
N ILE A 125 -17.32 -13.10 7.28
CA ILE A 125 -18.19 -13.97 6.51
C ILE A 125 -19.11 -13.12 5.61
N SER A 126 -19.09 -13.41 4.30
CA SER A 126 -19.93 -12.83 3.24
C SER A 126 -21.45 -13.03 3.43
N ILE A 127 -21.97 -12.99 4.67
CA ILE A 127 -23.39 -13.15 4.95
C ILE A 127 -24.16 -11.93 4.43
N ASN A 128 -23.58 -10.72 4.44
CA ASN A 128 -24.35 -9.53 4.03
C ASN A 128 -24.25 -9.14 2.54
N LYS A 129 -23.23 -9.62 1.79
CA LYS A 129 -23.12 -9.31 0.35
C LYS A 129 -23.87 -10.32 -0.55
N CYS A 130 -24.07 -11.55 -0.10
CA CYS A 130 -24.87 -12.52 -0.85
C CYS A 130 -26.38 -12.23 -0.74
N TYR A 131 -26.85 -11.80 0.44
CA TYR A 131 -28.28 -11.52 0.67
C TYR A 131 -28.82 -10.31 -0.10
N ILE A 132 -28.00 -9.27 -0.33
CA ILE A 132 -28.48 -8.05 -0.99
C ILE A 132 -28.60 -8.24 -2.51
N HIS A 133 -27.79 -9.11 -3.14
CA HIS A 133 -27.92 -9.37 -4.57
C HIS A 133 -29.10 -10.30 -4.91
N VAL A 134 -29.52 -11.17 -3.98
CA VAL A 134 -30.63 -12.12 -4.19
C VAL A 134 -32.02 -11.48 -4.03
N SER A 135 -32.14 -10.39 -3.26
CA SER A 135 -33.44 -9.74 -3.01
C SER A 135 -33.88 -8.76 -4.12
N VAL A 136 -32.95 -8.11 -4.81
CA VAL A 136 -33.30 -7.10 -5.83
C VAL A 136 -33.85 -7.73 -7.12
N VAL A 137 -33.50 -8.99 -7.41
CA VAL A 137 -34.01 -9.71 -8.60
C VAL A 137 -35.46 -10.20 -8.42
N CYS A 138 -35.86 -10.58 -7.20
CA CYS A 138 -37.23 -11.05 -6.94
C CYS A 138 -38.28 -9.93 -6.91
N VAL A 139 -37.92 -8.72 -6.43
CA VAL A 139 -38.88 -7.60 -6.31
C VAL A 139 -39.26 -7.02 -7.67
N LYS A 140 -38.36 -7.05 -8.67
CA LYS A 140 -38.67 -6.54 -10.02
C LYS A 140 -39.60 -7.44 -10.82
N ILE A 141 -39.65 -8.74 -10.53
CA ILE A 141 -40.51 -9.69 -11.26
C ILE A 141 -41.98 -9.56 -10.82
N LEU A 142 -42.25 -9.18 -9.56
CA LEU A 142 -43.60 -8.96 -9.05
C LEU A 142 -44.25 -7.64 -9.55
N ALA A 143 -43.48 -6.72 -10.12
CA ALA A 143 -44.00 -5.45 -10.65
C ALA A 143 -44.54 -5.56 -12.11
N PHE A 144 -44.33 -6.69 -12.79
CA PHE A 144 -44.74 -6.88 -14.19
C PHE A 144 -46.02 -7.72 -14.39
N MET A 145 -46.58 -8.30 -13.32
CA MET A 145 -47.86 -9.00 -13.40
C MET A 145 -49.00 -8.05 -13.03
N GLY A 146 -49.48 -7.29 -14.01
CA GLY A 146 -50.70 -6.51 -13.90
C GLY A 146 -51.93 -7.39 -13.62
N PRO A 147 -53.02 -6.84 -13.05
CA PRO A 147 -54.19 -7.61 -12.66
C PRO A 147 -54.86 -8.27 -13.86
N LEU A 148 -55.13 -9.58 -13.74
CA LEU A 148 -56.04 -10.31 -14.63
C LEU A 148 -57.41 -9.61 -14.59
N LYS A 149 -57.81 -9.04 -15.74
CA LYS A 149 -59.17 -8.52 -15.93
C LYS A 149 -60.17 -9.68 -15.95
N PRO A 150 -61.41 -9.44 -15.48
CA PRO A 150 -62.43 -10.47 -15.27
C PRO A 150 -62.91 -11.14 -16.56
#